data_AF-A0A1J4VY70-F1
#
_entry.id   AF-A0A1J4VY70-F1
#
_cell.length_a   1.000
_cell.length_b   1.000
_cell.length_c   1.000
_cell.angle_alpha   90.00
_cell.angle_beta   90.00
_cell.angle_gamma   90.00
#
_symmetry.space_group_name_H-M   'P 1'
#
loop_
_entity.id
_entity.type
_entity.pdbx_description
1 polymer ?
#
loop_
_entity_poly.entity_id
_entity_poly.type
_entity_poly.pdbx_seq_one_letter_code
_entity_poly.pdbx_strand_id
1 'polypeptide(L)'
;MNELEIPKPVKAVRWYFEKRFVFLMLFIFGPLALPLVWLSPKFSTQWKIVTTALAVILTVFLIKTTVQMFTFLTERLKEIQDASSI
;
A
#
# COMPACT_ATOMS: atom_id res chain seq x y z
N MET A 1 12.19 45.83 -32.84
CA MET A 1 12.80 44.51 -32.60
C MET A 1 12.12 43.98 -31.36
N ASN A 2 11.14 43.09 -31.54
CA ASN A 2 10.32 42.60 -30.43
C ASN A 2 11.17 41.70 -29.54
N GLU A 3 11.19 42.03 -28.25
CA GLU A 3 11.86 41.24 -27.22
C GLU A 3 11.32 39.82 -27.29
N LEU A 4 12.23 38.87 -27.51
CA LEU A 4 11.93 37.45 -27.51
C LEU A 4 11.53 37.07 -26.07
N GLU A 5 10.24 37.09 -25.78
CA GLU A 5 9.68 36.52 -24.55
C GLU A 5 9.96 35.01 -24.57
N ILE A 6 11.12 34.61 -24.05
CA ILE A 6 11.45 33.20 -23.82
C ILE A 6 10.49 32.70 -22.73
N PRO A 7 9.54 31.80 -23.04
CA PRO A 7 8.60 31.32 -22.04
C PRO A 7 9.41 30.58 -20.96
N LYS A 8 9.26 31.01 -19.70
CA LYS A 8 9.88 30.36 -18.55
C LYS A 8 9.57 28.86 -18.61
N PRO A 9 10.57 27.96 -18.54
CA PRO A 9 10.30 26.53 -18.58
C PRO A 9 9.44 26.17 -17.37
N VAL A 10 8.18 25.85 -17.64
CA VAL A 10 7.27 25.30 -16.63
C VAL A 10 7.91 24.01 -16.17
N LYS A 11 8.32 23.94 -14.89
CA LYS A 11 8.85 22.72 -14.30
C LYS A 11 7.76 21.66 -14.36
N ALA A 12 7.79 20.84 -15.40
CA ALA A 12 6.89 19.71 -15.54
C ALA A 12 7.12 18.79 -14.35
N VAL A 13 6.11 18.68 -13.48
CA VAL A 13 6.10 17.68 -12.43
C VAL A 13 6.22 16.33 -13.13
N ARG A 14 7.30 15.59 -12.84
CA ARG A 14 7.54 14.28 -13.46
C ARG A 14 6.29 13.42 -13.25
N TRP A 15 5.74 12.86 -14.32
CA TRP A 15 4.48 12.11 -14.33
C TRP A 15 4.34 11.03 -13.24
N TYR A 16 5.45 10.40 -12.83
CA TYR A 16 5.49 9.43 -11.72
C TYR A 16 5.29 10.05 -10.32
N PHE A 17 5.36 11.36 -10.18
CA PHE A 17 5.16 12.10 -8.93
C PHE A 17 3.75 12.69 -8.79
N GLU A 18 2.89 12.52 -9.81
CA GLU A 18 1.50 12.94 -9.75
C GLU A 18 0.77 12.11 -8.69
N LYS A 19 0.18 12.79 -7.70
CA LYS A 19 -0.51 12.17 -6.55
C LYS A 19 -1.55 11.14 -7.01
N ARG A 20 -2.22 11.41 -8.13
CA ARG A 20 -3.23 10.52 -8.73
C ARG A 20 -2.61 9.20 -9.21
N PHE A 21 -1.43 9.27 -9.83
CA PHE A 21 -0.72 8.10 -10.34
C PHE A 21 -0.24 7.20 -9.19
N VAL A 22 0.20 7.82 -8.11
CA VAL A 22 0.60 7.16 -6.86
C VAL A 22 -0.57 6.42 -6.23
N PHE A 23 -1.73 7.07 -6.09
CA PHE A 23 -2.94 6.43 -5.57
C PHE A 23 -3.37 5.27 -6.47
N LEU A 24 -3.25 5.41 -7.79
CA LEU A 24 -3.56 4.35 -8.73
C LEU A 24 -2.60 3.15 -8.59
N MET A 25 -1.30 3.40 -8.46
CA MET A 25 -0.28 2.36 -8.24
C MET A 25 -0.46 1.65 -6.91
N LEU A 26 -0.83 2.39 -5.86
CA LEU A 26 -1.17 1.84 -4.55
C LEU A 26 -2.42 0.96 -4.61
N PHE A 27 -3.39 1.36 -5.43
CA PHE A 27 -4.62 0.60 -5.63
C PHE A 27 -4.40 -0.68 -6.45
N ILE A 28 -3.48 -0.65 -7.42
CA ILE A 28 -3.17 -1.79 -8.32
C ILE A 28 -2.17 -2.77 -7.69
N PHE A 29 -1.09 -2.26 -7.11
CA PHE A 29 0.00 -3.09 -6.55
C PHE A 29 -0.15 -3.32 -5.05
N GLY A 30 -1.12 -2.67 -4.40
CA GLY A 30 -1.37 -2.80 -2.98
C GLY A 30 -0.09 -2.52 -2.16
N PRO A 31 0.22 -3.35 -1.16
CA PRO A 31 1.36 -3.13 -0.25
C PRO A 31 2.72 -3.22 -0.93
N LEU A 32 2.83 -3.73 -2.16
CA LEU A 32 4.10 -3.84 -2.89
C LEU A 32 4.58 -2.51 -3.51
N ALA A 33 3.78 -1.44 -3.41
CA ALA A 33 4.30 -0.10 -3.71
C ALA A 33 5.36 0.36 -2.69
N LEU A 34 5.35 -0.18 -1.44
CA LEU A 34 6.29 0.17 -0.37
C LEU A 34 7.78 0.09 -0.76
N PRO A 35 8.29 -1.06 -1.26
CA PRO A 35 9.70 -1.15 -1.65
C PRO A 35 10.05 -0.22 -2.80
N LEU A 36 9.11 0.03 -3.71
CA LEU A 36 9.33 0.88 -4.89
C LEU A 36 9.48 2.36 -4.52
N VAL A 37 8.81 2.81 -3.46
CA VAL A 37 8.88 4.18 -2.94
C VAL A 37 10.16 4.42 -2.14
N TRP A 38 10.64 3.40 -1.42
CA TRP A 38 11.84 3.48 -0.60
C TRP A 38 13.13 3.72 -1.40
N LEU A 39 13.14 3.39 -2.69
CA LEU A 39 14.30 3.59 -3.57
C LEU A 39 14.48 5.04 -4.07
N SER A 40 13.50 5.94 -3.87
CA SER A 40 13.54 7.27 -4.48
C SER A 40 13.96 8.36 -3.47
N PRO A 41 15.17 8.94 -3.58
CA PRO A 41 15.71 9.95 -2.66
C PRO A 41 15.03 11.33 -2.76
N LYS A 42 13.93 11.46 -3.52
CA LYS A 42 13.21 12.72 -3.74
C LYS A 42 11.82 12.77 -3.11
N PHE A 43 11.36 11.74 -2.41
CA PHE A 43 10.01 11.74 -1.85
C PHE A 43 9.95 12.42 -0.46
N SER A 44 9.29 13.58 -0.45
CA SER A 44 8.97 14.44 0.71
C SER A 44 8.28 13.68 1.85
N THR A 45 8.39 14.20 3.08
CA THR A 45 7.82 13.72 4.37
C THR A 45 6.41 13.14 4.29
N GLN A 46 5.56 13.63 3.39
CA GLN A 46 4.21 13.08 3.16
C GLN A 46 4.22 11.59 2.80
N TRP A 47 5.24 11.13 2.07
CA TRP A 47 5.36 9.73 1.66
C TRP A 47 5.76 8.78 2.78
N LYS A 48 6.51 9.27 3.78
CA LYS A 48 6.79 8.50 4.99
C LYS A 48 5.50 8.20 5.75
N ILE A 49 4.60 9.18 5.89
CA ILE A 49 3.32 9.01 6.59
C ILE A 49 2.40 8.01 5.87
N VAL A 50 2.29 8.13 4.54
CA VAL A 50 1.49 7.20 3.73
C VAL A 50 2.00 5.77 3.87
N THR A 51 3.33 5.59 3.84
CA THR A 51 3.98 4.28 3.99
C THR A 51 3.66 3.63 5.33
N THR A 52 3.77 4.38 6.43
CA THR A 52 3.47 3.87 7.78
C THR A 52 1.98 3.53 7.92
N ALA A 53 1.08 4.39 7.45
CA ALA A 53 -0.35 4.13 7.49
C ALA A 53 -0.73 2.87 6.71
N LEU A 54 -0.11 2.64 5.55
CA LEU A 54 -0.36 1.45 4.74
C LEU A 54 0.15 0.17 5.41
N ALA A 55 1.34 0.21 6.03
CA ALA A 55 1.89 -0.91 6.77
C ALA A 55 0.98 -1.31 7.94
N VAL A 56 0.39 -0.33 8.63
CA VAL A 56 -0.60 -0.57 9.70
C VAL A 56 -1.85 -1.25 9.13
N ILE A 57 -2.42 -0.75 8.04
CA ILE A 57 -3.60 -1.34 7.41
C ILE A 57 -3.33 -2.80 7.00
N LEU A 58 -2.18 -3.07 6.37
CA LEU A 58 -1.80 -4.42 5.97
C LEU A 58 -1.66 -5.34 7.18
N THR A 59 -1.01 -4.86 8.24
CA THR A 59 -0.82 -5.64 9.48
C THR A 59 -2.16 -5.99 10.11
N VAL A 60 -3.08 -5.02 10.21
CA VAL A 60 -4.43 -5.26 10.73
C VAL A 60 -5.22 -6.24 9.86
N PHE A 61 -5.10 -6.13 8.54
CA PHE A 61 -5.72 -7.08 7.60
C PHE A 61 -5.17 -8.50 7.80
N LEU A 62 -3.85 -8.65 7.88
CA LEU A 62 -3.19 -9.93 8.12
C LEU A 62 -3.64 -10.55 9.43
N ILE A 63 -3.70 -9.76 10.50
CA ILE A 63 -4.18 -10.23 11.81
C ILE A 63 -5.62 -10.71 11.71
N LYS A 64 -6.52 -9.93 11.07
CA LYS A 64 -7.91 -10.33 10.87
C LYS A 64 -8.03 -11.66 10.12
N THR A 65 -7.34 -11.79 9.00
CA THR A 65 -7.35 -13.02 8.21
C THR A 65 -6.78 -14.20 8.99
N THR A 66 -5.71 -13.98 9.75
CA THR A 66 -5.10 -15.01 10.60
C THR A 66 -6.07 -15.46 11.68
N VAL A 67 -6.70 -14.53 12.40
CA VAL A 67 -7.69 -14.86 13.43
C VAL A 67 -8.86 -15.65 12.84
N GLN A 68 -9.39 -15.22 11.70
CA GLN A 68 -10.48 -15.95 11.02
C GLN A 68 -10.06 -17.37 10.63
N MET A 69 -8.85 -17.54 10.10
CA MET A 69 -8.28 -18.85 9.77
C MET A 69 -8.20 -19.74 11.01
N PHE A 70 -7.67 -19.22 12.11
CA PHE A 70 -7.55 -19.97 13.36
C PHE A 70 -8.91 -20.36 13.94
N THR A 71 -9.88 -19.45 13.97
CA THR A 71 -11.24 -19.75 14.44
C THR A 71 -11.85 -20.90 13.63
N PHE A 72 -11.77 -20.81 12.30
CA PHE A 72 -12.26 -21.87 11.42
C PHE A 72 -11.56 -23.21 11.68
N LEU A 73 -10.23 -23.22 11.81
CA LEU A 73 -9.48 -24.44 12.10
C LEU A 73 -9.86 -25.06 13.44
N THR A 74 -9.97 -24.26 14.50
CA THR A 74 -10.36 -24.77 15.83
C THR A 74 -11.77 -25.35 15.84
N GLU A 75 -12.69 -24.73 15.09
CA GLU A 75 -14.07 -25.19 14.97
C GLU A 75 -14.14 -26.53 14.24
N ARG A 76 -13.36 -26.70 13.16
CA ARG A 76 -13.25 -27.97 12.43
C ARG A 76 -12.60 -29.08 13.23
N LEU A 77 -11.54 -28.78 13.99
CA LEU A 77 -10.86 -29.79 14.82
C LEU A 77 -11.76 -30.28 15.95
N LYS A 78 -12.57 -29.39 16.54
CA LYS A 78 -13.54 -29.75 17.58
C LYS A 78 -14.61 -30.71 17.05
N GLU A 79 -15.14 -30.45 15.86
CA GLU A 79 -16.13 -31.31 15.18
C GLU A 79 -15.60 -32.74 14.96
N ILE A 80 -14.33 -32.87 14.53
CA ILE A 80 -13.68 -34.17 14.31
C ILE A 80 -13.44 -34.91 15.63
N GLN A 81 -13.02 -34.20 16.68
CA GLN A 81 -12.76 -34.84 17.97
C GLN A 81 -14.04 -35.36 18.63
N ASP A 82 -15.12 -34.59 18.58
CA ASP A 82 -16.43 -34.99 19.10
C ASP A 82 -16.96 -36.24 18.37
N ALA A 83 -16.78 -36.33 17.05
CA ALA A 83 -17.14 -37.49 16.24
C ALA A 83 -16.31 -38.76 16.53
N SER A 84 -15.08 -38.62 17.04
CA SER A 84 -14.22 -39.75 17.42
C SER A 84 -14.43 -40.27 18.84
N SER A 85 -15.18 -39.53 19.66
CA SER A 85 -15.49 -39.86 21.07
C SER A 85 -16.80 -40.62 21.27
N ILE A 86 -17.52 -40.90 20.17
CA ILE A 86 -18.73 -41.73 20.07
C ILE A 86 -18.34 -43.10 19.52
#